data_AF-A0A2U2ZGM5-F1
#
_entry.id   AF-A0A2U2ZGM5-F1
#
_cell.length_a   1.000
_cell.length_b   1.000
_cell.length_c   1.000
_cell.angle_alpha   90.00
_cell.angle_beta   90.00
_cell.angle_gamma   90.00
#
_symmetry.space_group_name_H-M   'P 1'
#
loop_
_entity.id
_entity.type
_entity.pdbx_description
1 polymer ?
#
loop_
_entity_poly.entity_id
_entity_poly.type
_entity_poly.pdbx_seq_one_letter_code
_entity_poly.pdbx_strand_id
1 'polypeptide(L)'
;MNRWRKVILSASALALAVGGTMATSTAAHAASTDGSCPSANLCLWDNAKFTGGRLISASTNACVWIKPSHQFKRSYISHLPVTAVLWHENEPLRTLPSGGFSSDFSSHIYFNYICTNGNRPY
;
A
#
# COMPACT_ATOMS: atom_id res chain seq x y z
N MET A 1 27.92 54.89 12.29
CA MET A 1 26.64 55.17 11.59
C MET A 1 26.83 54.79 10.13
N ASN A 2 26.49 53.55 9.75
CA ASN A 2 26.80 53.00 8.44
C ASN A 2 25.69 53.35 7.44
N ARG A 3 26.02 54.06 6.37
CA ARG A 3 25.10 54.38 5.27
C ARG A 3 25.32 53.44 4.08
N TRP A 4 24.27 52.70 3.77
CA TRP A 4 24.10 51.79 2.64
C TRP A 4 23.95 52.53 1.30
N ARG A 5 24.42 51.87 0.22
CA ARG A 5 23.69 51.49 -1.02
C ARG A 5 24.65 51.45 -2.22
N LYS A 6 24.82 50.27 -2.83
CA LYS A 6 24.90 50.12 -4.30
C LYS A 6 24.19 48.82 -4.69
N VAL A 7 23.15 49.00 -5.50
CA VAL A 7 22.31 48.00 -6.16
C VAL A 7 22.96 47.68 -7.50
N ILE A 8 23.20 46.42 -7.84
CA ILE A 8 23.26 45.96 -9.24
C ILE A 8 22.59 44.59 -9.36
N LEU A 9 21.74 44.53 -10.38
CA LEU A 9 20.79 43.50 -10.78
C LEU A 9 21.46 42.18 -11.21
N SER A 10 20.80 41.07 -10.92
CA SER A 10 20.86 39.86 -11.76
C SER A 10 19.51 39.18 -11.68
N ALA A 11 18.62 39.60 -12.58
CA ALA A 11 17.31 38.99 -12.80
C ALA A 11 17.51 37.74 -13.66
N SER A 12 17.44 36.57 -13.03
CA SER A 12 17.23 35.29 -13.73
C SER A 12 15.86 34.78 -13.32
N ALA A 13 14.85 35.22 -14.08
CA ALA A 13 13.51 34.68 -14.01
C ALA A 13 13.52 33.27 -14.62
N LEU A 14 13.57 32.25 -13.76
CA LEU A 14 13.15 30.90 -14.13
C LEU A 14 11.68 30.76 -13.75
N ALA A 15 10.84 31.15 -14.70
CA ALA A 15 9.46 30.70 -14.73
C ALA A 15 9.48 29.19 -15.00
N LEU A 16 9.17 28.37 -14.00
CA LEU A 16 8.76 27.00 -14.21
C LEU A 16 7.30 26.86 -13.78
N ALA A 17 6.57 26.34 -14.75
CA ALA A 17 5.14 26.38 -14.88
C ALA A 17 4.41 25.60 -13.78
N VAL A 18 3.17 26.03 -13.59
CA VAL A 18 2.08 25.33 -12.93
C VAL A 18 1.95 23.90 -13.45
N GLY A 19 1.90 22.96 -12.52
CA GLY A 19 1.29 21.63 -12.64
C GLY A 19 1.00 21.18 -11.22
N GLY A 20 -0.17 21.46 -10.66
CA GLY A 20 -1.38 20.76 -11.06
C GLY A 20 -1.30 19.36 -10.45
N THR A 21 -1.84 19.23 -9.24
CA THR A 21 -2.00 17.98 -8.49
C THR A 21 -2.31 16.79 -9.40
N MET A 22 -1.38 15.86 -9.50
CA MET A 22 -1.69 14.46 -9.79
C MET A 22 -0.83 13.59 -8.88
N ALA A 23 -1.40 13.30 -7.71
CA ALA A 23 -1.08 12.08 -6.98
C ALA A 23 -1.49 10.87 -7.83
N THR A 24 -0.72 10.55 -8.85
CA THR A 24 -0.83 9.26 -9.55
C THR A 24 0.13 8.30 -8.87
N SER A 25 -0.39 7.64 -7.85
CA SER A 25 -0.16 6.22 -7.57
C SER A 25 1.14 5.63 -8.13
N THR A 26 2.09 5.30 -7.27
CA THR A 26 3.07 4.23 -7.51
C THR A 26 2.40 2.84 -7.53
N ALA A 27 1.14 2.74 -7.97
CA ALA A 27 0.48 1.49 -8.26
C ALA A 27 1.04 0.97 -9.59
N ALA A 28 1.43 -0.31 -9.59
CA ALA A 28 1.94 -1.07 -10.73
C ALA A 28 3.39 -0.78 -11.14
N HIS A 29 4.34 -1.04 -10.24
CA HIS A 29 5.57 -1.70 -10.67
C HIS A 29 5.58 -3.14 -10.13
N ALA A 30 5.80 -4.08 -11.05
CA ALA A 30 5.83 -5.53 -10.90
C ALA A 30 4.46 -6.23 -10.94
N ALA A 31 3.87 -6.24 -12.14
CA ALA A 31 3.07 -7.39 -12.55
C ALA A 31 3.95 -8.65 -12.47
N SER A 32 3.70 -9.48 -11.46
CA SER A 32 4.11 -10.88 -11.45
C SER A 32 3.33 -11.64 -12.53
N THR A 33 4.06 -12.45 -13.27
CA THR A 33 3.78 -12.96 -14.62
C THR A 33 2.59 -13.91 -14.80
N ASP A 34 1.64 -14.04 -13.85
CA ASP A 34 0.56 -15.04 -13.96
C ASP A 34 -0.87 -14.53 -13.63
N GLY A 35 -1.07 -13.22 -13.52
CA GLY A 35 -2.41 -12.65 -13.32
C GLY A 35 -2.41 -11.53 -12.29
N SER A 36 -2.45 -10.30 -12.79
CA SER A 36 -2.41 -9.06 -12.01
C SER A 36 -3.35 -9.07 -10.80
N CYS A 37 -2.97 -8.37 -9.72
CA CYS A 37 -3.94 -7.99 -8.71
C CYS A 37 -4.96 -7.03 -9.34
N PRO A 38 -6.29 -7.30 -9.27
CA PRO A 38 -7.29 -6.39 -9.82
C PRO A 38 -7.18 -4.99 -9.22
N SER A 39 -7.56 -3.97 -9.98
CA SER A 39 -7.72 -2.61 -9.45
C SER A 39 -8.74 -2.61 -8.31
N ALA A 40 -8.53 -1.77 -7.30
CA ALA A 40 -9.39 -1.67 -6.11
C ALA A 40 -9.46 -2.95 -5.24
N ASN A 41 -8.50 -3.87 -5.37
CA ASN A 41 -8.43 -5.07 -4.56
C ASN A 41 -7.12 -5.16 -3.78
N LEU A 42 -7.18 -5.85 -2.65
CA LEU A 42 -6.03 -6.40 -1.94
C LEU A 42 -5.82 -7.84 -2.38
N CYS A 43 -4.60 -8.17 -2.76
CA CYS A 43 -4.18 -9.51 -3.09
C CYS A 43 -3.06 -9.95 -2.16
N LEU A 44 -3.20 -11.15 -1.59
CA LEU A 44 -2.15 -11.79 -0.81
C LEU A 44 -1.81 -13.14 -1.41
N TRP A 45 -0.53 -13.45 -1.45
CA TRP A 45 -0.01 -14.71 -1.99
C TRP A 45 0.62 -15.55 -0.90
N ASP A 46 0.54 -16.86 -1.08
CA ASP A 46 1.11 -17.85 -0.17
C ASP A 46 2.63 -17.73 -0.12
N ASN A 47 3.29 -17.46 -1.26
CA ASN A 47 4.74 -17.37 -1.36
C ASN A 47 5.24 -15.93 -1.57
N ALA A 48 6.57 -15.77 -1.50
CA ALA A 48 7.24 -14.54 -1.88
C ALA A 48 7.10 -14.27 -3.40
N LYS A 49 7.44 -13.04 -3.80
CA LYS A 49 7.44 -12.58 -5.20
C LYS A 49 6.08 -12.75 -5.90
N PHE A 50 4.99 -12.72 -5.14
CA PHE A 50 3.61 -12.78 -5.64
C PHE A 50 3.29 -14.08 -6.40
N THR A 51 3.72 -15.22 -5.83
CA THR A 51 3.54 -16.56 -6.44
C THR A 51 2.73 -17.50 -5.53
N GLY A 52 2.24 -18.61 -6.10
CA GLY A 52 1.44 -19.61 -5.38
C GLY A 52 -0.05 -19.25 -5.32
N GLY A 53 -0.76 -19.87 -4.37
CA GLY A 53 -2.17 -19.59 -4.14
C GLY A 53 -2.38 -18.14 -3.71
N ARG A 54 -3.56 -17.61 -4.05
CA ARG A 54 -3.88 -16.19 -3.86
C ARG A 54 -5.23 -15.98 -3.20
N LEU A 55 -5.25 -15.10 -2.21
CA LEU A 55 -6.45 -14.53 -1.62
C LEU A 55 -6.67 -13.13 -2.20
N ILE A 56 -7.90 -12.83 -2.61
CA ILE A 56 -8.31 -11.52 -3.13
C ILE A 56 -9.44 -10.97 -2.27
N SER A 57 -9.35 -9.71 -1.86
CA SER A 57 -10.40 -9.01 -1.13
C SER A 57 -10.61 -7.61 -1.70
N ALA A 58 -11.86 -7.21 -1.88
CA ALA A 58 -12.24 -5.84 -2.25
C ALA A 58 -12.84 -5.06 -1.07
N SER A 59 -12.76 -5.61 0.14
CA SER A 59 -13.32 -4.97 1.33
C SER A 59 -12.57 -3.66 1.63
N THR A 60 -13.32 -2.57 1.74
CA THR A 60 -12.77 -1.26 2.13
C THR A 60 -13.26 -0.82 3.50
N ASN A 61 -14.32 -1.43 4.06
CA ASN A 61 -14.86 -1.02 5.36
C ASN A 61 -15.48 -2.19 6.14
N ALA A 62 -14.70 -3.22 6.42
CA ALA A 62 -15.13 -4.33 7.27
C ALA A 62 -13.94 -5.02 7.93
N CYS A 63 -14.22 -5.90 8.90
CA CYS A 63 -13.29 -6.93 9.32
C CYS A 63 -13.81 -8.32 8.91
N VAL A 64 -13.06 -8.99 8.03
CA VAL A 64 -13.49 -10.23 7.39
C VAL A 64 -12.70 -11.40 7.94
N TRP A 65 -13.40 -12.43 8.42
CA TRP A 65 -12.81 -13.70 8.82
C TRP A 65 -12.36 -14.51 7.60
N ILE A 66 -11.19 -15.12 7.69
CA ILE A 66 -10.55 -15.88 6.62
C ILE A 66 -10.53 -17.37 6.97
N LYS A 67 -10.94 -18.20 6.00
CA LYS A 67 -10.92 -19.67 6.14
C LYS A 67 -9.52 -20.18 6.46
N PRO A 68 -9.37 -21.25 7.27
CA PRO A 68 -8.08 -21.83 7.65
C PRO A 68 -7.10 -22.07 6.49
N SER A 69 -7.61 -22.50 5.33
CA SER A 69 -6.82 -22.73 4.11
C SER A 69 -6.12 -21.49 3.54
N HIS A 70 -6.46 -20.28 4.00
CA HIS A 70 -5.92 -19.03 3.47
C HIS A 70 -5.18 -18.18 4.51
N GLN A 71 -4.94 -18.72 5.71
CA GLN A 71 -4.41 -17.95 6.85
C GLN A 71 -2.90 -17.69 6.77
N PHE A 72 -2.16 -18.37 5.89
CA PHE A 72 -0.73 -18.16 5.68
C PHE A 72 -0.48 -17.35 4.42
N LYS A 73 0.22 -16.21 4.53
CA LYS A 73 0.61 -15.38 3.38
C LYS A 73 2.02 -14.82 3.55
N ARG A 74 2.70 -14.55 2.44
CA ARG A 74 4.10 -14.11 2.43
C ARG A 74 4.37 -12.89 1.56
N SER A 75 3.48 -12.54 0.63
CA SER A 75 3.58 -11.30 -0.15
C SER A 75 2.21 -10.72 -0.44
N TYR A 76 2.15 -9.41 -0.75
CA TYR A 76 0.90 -8.72 -1.04
C TYR A 76 1.07 -7.54 -2.00
N ILE A 77 -0.04 -7.21 -2.66
CA ILE A 77 -0.26 -5.98 -3.42
C ILE A 77 -1.61 -5.44 -2.98
N SER A 78 -1.66 -4.18 -2.57
CA SER A 78 -2.89 -3.48 -2.21
C SER A 78 -3.16 -2.38 -3.21
N HIS A 79 -4.24 -2.51 -3.97
CA HIS A 79 -4.83 -1.41 -4.73
C HIS A 79 -6.01 -0.77 -3.99
N LEU A 80 -6.21 -1.10 -2.72
CA LEU A 80 -7.27 -0.51 -1.92
C LEU A 80 -6.99 0.97 -1.65
N PRO A 81 -8.03 1.84 -1.65
CA PRO A 81 -7.91 3.25 -1.24
C PRO A 81 -7.83 3.42 0.29
N VAL A 82 -7.79 2.31 1.04
CA VAL A 82 -7.73 2.29 2.50
C VAL A 82 -6.62 1.37 2.98
N THR A 83 -6.17 1.60 4.20
CA THR A 83 -5.26 0.69 4.89
C THR A 83 -6.00 -0.59 5.28
N ALA A 84 -5.34 -1.73 5.06
CA ALA A 84 -5.75 -3.02 5.59
C ALA A 84 -4.79 -3.47 6.69
N VAL A 85 -5.28 -4.24 7.65
CA VAL A 85 -4.48 -4.81 8.74
C VAL A 85 -4.81 -6.29 8.83
N LEU A 86 -3.77 -7.11 8.89
CA LEU A 86 -3.87 -8.54 9.17
C LEU A 86 -3.88 -8.74 10.68
N TRP A 87 -4.86 -9.48 11.18
CA TRP A 87 -5.01 -9.77 12.61
C TRP A 87 -5.02 -11.25 12.88
N HIS A 88 -4.37 -11.65 13.96
CA HIS A 88 -4.57 -12.94 14.58
C HIS A 88 -5.29 -12.72 15.90
N GLU A 89 -6.53 -13.21 15.99
CA GLU A 89 -7.43 -12.86 17.10
C GLU A 89 -7.46 -11.34 17.29
N ASN A 90 -7.14 -10.83 18.48
CA ASN A 90 -7.17 -9.40 18.81
C ASN A 90 -5.81 -8.70 18.64
N GLU A 91 -4.83 -9.35 18.00
CA GLU A 91 -3.48 -8.83 17.81
C GLU A 91 -3.21 -8.40 16.35
N PRO A 92 -2.82 -7.13 16.11
CA PRO A 92 -2.48 -6.67 14.77
C PRO A 92 -1.08 -7.17 14.39
N LEU A 93 -0.99 -7.96 13.33
CA LEU A 93 0.28 -8.56 12.90
C LEU A 93 1.00 -7.71 11.87
N ARG A 94 0.24 -7.14 10.93
CA ARG A 94 0.83 -6.36 9.84
C ARG A 94 -0.16 -5.37 9.26
N THR A 95 0.30 -4.14 9.15
CA THR A 95 -0.37 -3.08 8.39
C THR A 95 0.05 -3.15 6.93
N LEU A 96 -0.95 -3.11 6.05
CA LEU A 96 -0.83 -3.09 4.59
C LEU A 96 -1.33 -1.71 4.12
N PRO A 97 -0.42 -0.75 3.84
CA PRO A 97 -0.79 0.58 3.40
C PRO A 97 -1.67 0.58 2.16
N SER A 98 -2.52 1.60 2.04
CA SER A 98 -3.25 1.89 0.79
C SER A 98 -2.27 2.06 -0.37
N GLY A 99 -2.54 1.42 -1.51
CA GLY A 99 -1.66 1.45 -2.68
C GLY A 99 -0.30 0.74 -2.50
N GLY A 100 -0.04 0.13 -1.34
CA GLY A 100 1.25 -0.46 -1.00
C GLY A 100 1.45 -1.89 -1.52
N PHE A 101 2.69 -2.35 -1.47
CA PHE A 101 3.04 -3.74 -1.77
C PHE A 101 4.22 -4.22 -0.93
N SER A 102 4.40 -5.54 -0.85
CA SER A 102 5.63 -6.16 -0.36
C SER A 102 5.78 -7.54 -1.01
N SER A 103 6.96 -7.77 -1.60
CA SER A 103 7.28 -9.04 -2.26
C SER A 103 7.71 -10.14 -1.28
N ASP A 104 8.02 -9.83 -0.03
CA ASP A 104 8.34 -10.84 1.00
C ASP A 104 8.15 -10.25 2.41
N PHE A 105 7.45 -10.97 3.27
CA PHE A 105 7.32 -10.68 4.70
C PHE A 105 8.47 -11.25 5.55
N SER A 106 9.48 -11.87 4.93
CA SER A 106 10.60 -12.60 5.55
C SER A 106 10.21 -13.93 6.22
N SER A 107 8.94 -14.10 6.58
CA SER A 107 8.32 -15.35 7.01
C SER A 107 6.85 -15.40 6.59
N HIS A 108 6.22 -16.58 6.68
CA HIS A 108 4.77 -16.68 6.51
C HIS A 108 4.08 -16.03 7.71
N ILE A 109 3.13 -15.14 7.43
CA ILE A 109 2.26 -14.55 8.44
C ILE A 109 1.01 -15.40 8.53
N TYR A 110 0.70 -15.85 9.74
CA TYR A 110 -0.53 -16.56 10.09
C TYR A 110 -1.56 -15.58 10.65
N PHE A 111 -2.75 -15.45 10.05
CA PHE A 111 -3.78 -14.49 10.46
C PHE A 111 -5.19 -15.05 10.28
N ASN A 112 -6.15 -14.55 11.06
CA ASN A 112 -7.55 -15.00 11.04
C ASN A 112 -8.47 -13.96 10.40
N TYR A 113 -8.07 -12.69 10.39
CA TYR A 113 -8.88 -11.59 9.89
C TYR A 113 -8.09 -10.63 9.02
N ILE A 114 -8.80 -10.04 8.06
CA ILE A 114 -8.39 -8.84 7.34
C ILE A 114 -9.37 -7.74 7.71
N CYS A 115 -8.89 -6.74 8.45
CA CYS A 115 -9.72 -5.57 8.76
C CYS A 115 -9.24 -4.34 8.00
N THR A 116 -10.17 -3.52 7.52
CA THR A 116 -9.87 -2.32 6.75
C THR A 116 -10.49 -1.09 7.40
N ASN A 117 -9.96 0.10 7.07
CA ASN A 117 -10.53 1.38 7.52
C ASN A 117 -10.64 1.51 9.05
N GLY A 118 -9.65 1.01 9.78
CA GLY A 118 -9.59 1.12 11.25
C GLY A 118 -10.48 0.12 12.00
N ASN A 119 -11.24 -0.74 11.31
CA ASN A 119 -11.98 -1.82 11.94
C ASN A 119 -11.05 -2.81 12.64
N ARG A 120 -11.57 -3.49 13.66
CA ARG A 120 -10.89 -4.51 14.46
C ARG A 120 -11.74 -5.77 14.51
N PRO A 121 -11.14 -6.93 14.78
CA PRO A 121 -11.91 -8.11 15.15
C PRO A 121 -12.42 -7.89 16.58
N TYR A 122 -13.73 -7.70 16.71
CA TYR A 122 -14.49 -7.47 17.95
C TYR A 122 -14.32 -6.10 18.62
#